data_AF-A0A520EG57-F1
#
_entry.id   AF-A0A520EG57-F1
#
_cell.length_a   1.000
_cell.length_b   1.000
_cell.length_c   1.000
_cell.angle_alpha   90.00
_cell.angle_beta   90.00
_cell.angle_gamma   90.00
#
_symmetry.space_group_name_H-M   'P 1'
#
loop_
_entity.id
_entity.type
_entity.pdbx_description
1 polymer ?
#
loop_
_entity_poly.entity_id
_entity_poly.type
_entity_poly.pdbx_seq_one_letter_code
_entity_poly.pdbx_strand_id
1 'polypeptide(L)'
;MIKTLFYGAALLAAVQLAACGDSKVSAVKDTRLPNAEFTIAESMDRAKDCKSADWSSQVVNEATIVTRTCTVPMGPDELKRYKEVALEEVAREERDGLDTYNRFVSQAAASLQSSAETYRTSVQSAEDELRTLQALPLNPPDFSNVPFLSEALRARATRDYELLVARRAEEIKAAQERVAAVKAGGPQGVVEEQQALKDFAGWKDRYAAALAQTGQSIRKQVDQHFEKGRSVQVVVRFRYRVDKPAVPLDTVVLVDGKQSVGSDPAYVNLPQNMSRVYSYVGGVVSFPASKAFDAAFPLEYTYSASAGTPNGVKVKGAAGTAS
;
A
#
# COMPACT_ATOMS: atom_id res chain seq x y z
N MET A 1 -42.99 -33.94 64.20
CA MET A 1 -43.63 -35.25 63.92
C MET A 1 -45.00 -35.03 63.28
N ILE A 2 -45.07 -34.98 61.95
CA ILE A 2 -46.33 -34.94 61.17
C ILE A 2 -46.04 -35.76 59.92
N LYS A 3 -46.44 -37.05 59.94
CA LYS A 3 -47.58 -37.64 59.21
C LYS A 3 -47.47 -37.57 57.69
N THR A 4 -47.09 -38.73 57.16
CA THR A 4 -47.15 -39.26 55.81
C THR A 4 -48.52 -39.08 55.14
N LEU A 5 -48.53 -38.73 53.85
CA LEU A 5 -49.57 -39.12 52.91
C LEU A 5 -48.90 -39.64 51.63
N PHE A 6 -49.17 -40.92 51.37
CA PHE A 6 -48.80 -41.69 50.18
C PHE A 6 -49.96 -41.58 49.18
N TYR A 7 -49.70 -41.10 47.98
CA TYR A 7 -50.38 -41.40 46.71
C TYR A 7 -49.34 -41.00 45.65
N GLY A 8 -48.81 -41.87 44.79
CA GLY A 8 -49.53 -42.81 43.95
C GLY A 8 -49.39 -42.32 42.51
N ALA A 9 -48.42 -42.88 41.80
CA ALA A 9 -48.27 -43.00 40.34
C ALA A 9 -48.90 -41.93 39.42
N ALA A 10 -48.06 -41.25 38.63
CA ALA A 10 -48.13 -41.28 37.17
C ALA A 10 -46.89 -40.62 36.55
N LEU A 11 -45.98 -41.46 36.04
CA LEU A 11 -45.17 -41.11 34.89
C LEU A 11 -46.11 -40.64 33.78
N LEU A 12 -46.03 -39.37 33.39
CA LEU A 12 -46.51 -38.91 32.10
C LEU A 12 -45.42 -38.04 31.50
N ALA A 13 -44.62 -38.70 30.67
CA ALA A 13 -43.72 -38.09 29.72
C ALA A 13 -44.47 -37.02 28.91
N ALA A 14 -44.10 -35.75 29.10
CA ALA A 14 -44.31 -34.72 28.10
C ALA A 14 -43.08 -34.69 27.17
N VAL A 15 -42.89 -35.81 26.45
CA VAL A 15 -42.14 -35.84 25.19
C VAL A 15 -43.19 -35.78 24.09
N GLN A 16 -43.59 -34.57 23.74
CA GLN A 16 -44.36 -34.20 22.54
C GLN A 16 -43.83 -32.80 22.17
N LEU A 17 -43.22 -32.49 21.01
CA LEU A 17 -43.18 -33.14 19.72
C LEU A 17 -41.76 -33.07 19.14
N ALA A 18 -41.13 -34.21 18.92
CA ALA A 18 -40.15 -34.37 17.85
C ALA A 18 -40.91 -34.93 16.64
N ALA A 19 -40.69 -34.34 15.45
CA ALA A 19 -41.24 -34.70 14.14
C ALA A 19 -42.61 -34.09 13.72
N CYS A 20 -42.66 -32.76 13.58
CA CYS A 20 -43.36 -32.13 12.46
C CYS A 20 -42.32 -31.34 11.67
N GLY A 21 -41.94 -31.81 10.48
CA GLY A 21 -41.05 -31.04 9.61
C GLY A 21 -41.69 -29.70 9.27
N ASP A 22 -40.91 -28.61 9.36
CA ASP A 22 -41.35 -27.27 8.97
C ASP A 22 -41.84 -27.33 7.51
N SER A 23 -43.16 -27.21 7.28
CA SER A 23 -43.80 -27.51 5.99
C SER A 23 -43.22 -26.71 4.84
N LYS A 24 -42.67 -25.52 5.15
CA LYS A 24 -41.98 -24.62 4.23
C LYS A 24 -40.62 -25.18 3.81
N VAL A 25 -39.86 -25.73 4.75
CA VAL A 25 -38.56 -26.36 4.49
C VAL A 25 -38.74 -27.62 3.65
N SER A 26 -39.72 -28.46 3.98
CA SER A 26 -40.04 -29.64 3.18
C SER A 26 -40.45 -29.28 1.75
N ALA A 27 -41.31 -28.26 1.57
CA ALA A 27 -41.70 -27.81 0.23
C ALA A 27 -40.52 -27.28 -0.61
N VAL A 28 -39.55 -26.60 0.01
CA VAL A 28 -38.32 -26.19 -0.69
C VAL A 28 -37.46 -27.39 -1.03
N LYS A 29 -37.29 -28.34 -0.11
CA LYS A 29 -36.53 -29.58 -0.34
C LYS A 29 -37.05 -30.38 -1.53
N ASP A 30 -38.37 -30.49 -1.66
CA ASP A 30 -39.05 -31.25 -2.71
C ASP A 30 -39.14 -30.49 -4.05
N THR A 31 -38.77 -29.21 -4.09
CA THR A 31 -38.76 -28.42 -5.32
C THR A 31 -37.66 -28.93 -6.27
N ARG A 32 -38.01 -29.05 -7.55
CA ARG A 32 -37.06 -29.28 -8.65
C ARG A 32 -36.84 -27.98 -9.41
N LEU A 33 -35.58 -27.55 -9.53
CA LEU A 33 -35.25 -26.35 -10.30
C LEU A 33 -35.45 -26.58 -11.80
N PRO A 34 -35.75 -25.52 -12.60
CA PRO A 34 -35.79 -25.63 -14.04
C PRO A 34 -34.47 -26.20 -14.59
N ASN A 35 -34.54 -27.24 -15.43
CA ASN A 35 -33.41 -27.98 -15.99
C ASN A 35 -32.57 -28.82 -15.01
N ALA A 36 -33.01 -29.00 -13.76
CA ALA A 36 -32.35 -29.92 -12.83
C ALA A 36 -32.89 -31.35 -12.97
N GLU A 37 -32.01 -32.35 -12.87
CA GLU A 37 -32.38 -33.77 -12.85
C GLU A 37 -32.89 -34.23 -11.47
N PHE A 38 -32.53 -33.50 -10.42
CA PHE A 38 -32.77 -33.85 -9.03
C PHE A 38 -33.50 -32.72 -8.28
N THR A 39 -34.19 -33.06 -7.20
CA THR A 39 -34.75 -32.09 -6.24
C THR A 39 -33.65 -31.31 -5.52
N ILE A 40 -34.00 -30.17 -4.91
CA ILE A 40 -33.05 -29.38 -4.11
C ILE A 40 -32.46 -30.23 -2.97
N ALA A 41 -33.26 -31.07 -2.31
CA ALA A 41 -32.76 -31.98 -1.28
C ALA A 41 -31.77 -33.00 -1.85
N GLU A 42 -32.09 -33.66 -2.96
CA GLU A 42 -31.22 -34.66 -3.57
C GLU A 42 -29.89 -34.07 -4.05
N SER A 43 -29.92 -32.85 -4.59
CA SER A 43 -28.74 -32.10 -4.96
C SER A 43 -27.92 -31.71 -3.74
N MET A 44 -28.53 -31.03 -2.76
CA MET A 44 -27.78 -30.35 -1.71
C MET A 44 -27.51 -31.22 -0.49
N ASP A 45 -28.46 -32.03 -0.03
CA ASP A 45 -28.28 -32.87 1.17
C ASP A 45 -27.30 -34.03 0.93
N ARG A 46 -27.02 -34.36 -0.34
CA ARG A 46 -25.97 -35.32 -0.75
C ARG A 46 -24.69 -34.64 -1.26
N ALA A 47 -24.55 -33.33 -1.06
CA ALA A 47 -23.35 -32.60 -1.48
C ALA A 47 -22.11 -33.23 -0.81
N LYS A 48 -21.16 -33.65 -1.64
CA LYS A 48 -19.86 -34.12 -1.16
C LYS A 48 -19.16 -32.97 -0.42
N ASP A 49 -18.44 -33.29 0.65
CA ASP A 49 -17.71 -32.35 1.52
C ASP A 49 -18.56 -31.52 2.50
N CYS A 50 -19.90 -31.67 2.49
CA CYS A 50 -20.75 -31.09 3.53
C CYS A 50 -20.71 -31.95 4.80
N LYS A 51 -20.01 -31.51 5.85
CA LYS A 51 -19.86 -32.27 7.10
C LYS A 51 -21.10 -32.18 7.99
N SER A 52 -21.74 -31.02 8.01
CA SER A 52 -23.02 -30.81 8.67
C SER A 52 -23.87 -29.87 7.84
N ALA A 53 -25.17 -30.11 7.81
CA ALA A 53 -26.14 -29.27 7.13
C ALA A 53 -27.29 -28.97 8.08
N ASP A 54 -27.72 -27.72 8.09
CA ASP A 54 -28.91 -27.28 8.80
C ASP A 54 -29.84 -26.54 7.84
N TRP A 55 -31.14 -26.61 8.13
CA TRP A 55 -32.20 -25.96 7.39
C TRP A 55 -33.02 -25.13 8.35
N SER A 56 -33.19 -23.84 8.02
CA SER A 56 -34.03 -22.93 8.79
C SER A 56 -34.99 -22.19 7.87
N SER A 57 -36.10 -21.71 8.42
CA SER A 57 -37.01 -20.81 7.72
C SER A 57 -37.24 -19.54 8.54
N GLN A 58 -37.35 -18.41 7.85
CA GLN A 58 -37.66 -17.12 8.45
C GLN A 58 -38.56 -16.31 7.51
N VAL A 59 -39.42 -15.46 8.07
CA VAL A 59 -40.22 -14.52 7.26
C VAL A 59 -39.50 -13.18 7.23
N VAL A 60 -39.16 -12.70 6.03
CA VAL A 60 -38.46 -11.42 5.79
C VAL A 60 -39.27 -10.63 4.78
N ASN A 61 -39.74 -9.43 5.15
CA ASN A 61 -40.55 -8.56 4.28
C ASN A 61 -41.71 -9.32 3.61
N GLU A 62 -42.52 -10.03 4.40
CA GLU A 62 -43.68 -10.84 3.95
C GLU A 62 -43.33 -12.03 3.03
N ALA A 63 -42.05 -12.27 2.75
CA ALA A 63 -41.58 -13.44 2.02
C ALA A 63 -41.00 -14.48 2.99
N THR A 64 -41.37 -15.75 2.82
CA THR A 64 -40.69 -16.83 3.54
C THR A 64 -39.36 -17.11 2.85
N ILE A 65 -38.27 -16.97 3.59
CA ILE A 65 -36.93 -17.35 3.17
C ILE A 65 -36.54 -18.64 3.87
N VAL A 66 -36.27 -19.68 3.10
CA VAL A 66 -35.70 -20.93 3.58
C VAL A 66 -34.20 -20.89 3.33
N THR A 67 -33.43 -21.16 4.36
CA THR A 67 -31.97 -21.08 4.35
C THR A 67 -31.39 -22.45 4.63
N ARG A 68 -30.49 -22.90 3.75
CA ARG A 68 -29.65 -24.07 3.99
C ARG A 68 -28.25 -23.60 4.35
N THR A 69 -27.75 -24.03 5.51
CA THR A 69 -26.37 -23.78 5.92
C THR A 69 -25.60 -25.08 5.91
N CYS A 70 -24.55 -25.16 5.10
CA CYS A 70 -23.67 -26.31 5.01
C CYS A 70 -22.29 -25.95 5.54
N THR A 71 -21.75 -26.74 6.47
CA THR A 71 -20.38 -26.57 6.97
C THR A 71 -19.43 -27.47 6.21
N VAL A 72 -18.45 -26.85 5.55
CA VAL A 72 -17.36 -27.51 4.82
C VAL A 72 -16.06 -27.27 5.59
N PRO A 73 -15.34 -28.32 6.03
CA PRO A 73 -14.05 -28.13 6.68
C PRO A 73 -13.04 -27.59 5.67
N MET A 74 -12.34 -26.51 6.01
CA MET A 74 -11.23 -26.05 5.18
C MET A 74 -10.05 -27.00 5.38
N GLY A 75 -9.65 -27.69 4.31
CA GLY A 75 -8.54 -28.63 4.35
C GLY A 75 -7.20 -27.94 4.66
N PRO A 76 -6.20 -28.70 5.16
CA PRO A 76 -4.87 -28.16 5.45
C PRO A 76 -4.18 -27.57 4.21
N ASP A 77 -4.43 -28.14 3.02
CA ASP A 77 -3.84 -27.66 1.77
C ASP A 77 -4.37 -26.26 1.37
N GLU A 78 -5.65 -25.99 1.61
CA GLU A 78 -6.25 -24.70 1.29
C GLU A 78 -5.77 -23.62 2.28
N LEU A 79 -5.72 -23.93 3.58
CA LEU A 79 -5.14 -23.03 4.59
C LEU A 79 -3.65 -22.75 4.29
N LYS A 80 -2.90 -23.78 3.87
CA LYS A 80 -1.51 -23.63 3.47
C LYS A 80 -1.36 -22.68 2.29
N ARG A 81 -2.22 -22.78 1.27
CA ARG A 81 -2.21 -21.87 0.12
C ARG A 81 -2.41 -20.40 0.53
N TYR A 82 -3.40 -20.10 1.36
CA TYR A 82 -3.63 -18.73 1.85
C TYR A 82 -2.49 -18.22 2.73
N LYS A 83 -1.90 -19.10 3.55
CA LYS A 83 -0.72 -18.79 4.35
C LYS A 83 0.48 -18.44 3.46
N GLU A 84 0.74 -19.24 2.42
CA GLU A 84 1.85 -19.02 1.48
C GLU A 84 1.73 -17.66 0.78
N VAL A 85 0.52 -17.29 0.33
CA VAL A 85 0.27 -15.95 -0.25
C VAL A 85 0.63 -14.85 0.75
N ALA A 86 0.17 -14.95 2.01
CA ALA A 86 0.50 -13.95 3.03
C ALA A 86 2.01 -13.89 3.34
N LEU A 87 2.71 -15.02 3.35
CA LEU A 87 4.16 -15.07 3.56
C LEU A 87 4.94 -14.48 2.37
N GLU A 88 4.46 -14.72 1.14
CA GLU A 88 5.03 -14.12 -0.07
C GLU A 88 4.88 -12.60 -0.05
N GLU A 89 3.73 -12.08 0.39
CA GLU A 89 3.54 -10.64 0.60
C GLU A 89 4.55 -10.07 1.60
N VAL A 90 4.77 -10.70 2.76
CA VAL A 90 5.80 -10.25 3.72
C VAL A 90 7.19 -10.21 3.09
N ALA A 91 7.56 -11.26 2.33
CA ALA A 91 8.85 -11.32 1.66
C ALA A 91 8.97 -10.25 0.56
N ARG A 92 7.88 -9.89 -0.10
CA ARG A 92 7.83 -8.79 -1.06
C ARG A 92 8.06 -7.45 -0.37
N GLU A 93 7.39 -7.17 0.75
CA GLU A 93 7.58 -5.91 1.50
C GLU A 93 9.03 -5.71 1.97
N GLU A 94 9.70 -6.77 2.43
CA GLU A 94 11.12 -6.70 2.79
C GLU A 94 12.02 -6.34 1.60
N ARG A 95 11.78 -6.94 0.43
CA ARG A 95 12.55 -6.66 -0.79
C ARG A 95 12.27 -5.27 -1.33
N ASP A 96 10.99 -4.95 -1.54
CA ASP A 96 10.56 -3.67 -2.11
C ASP A 96 10.94 -2.50 -1.19
N GLY A 97 10.89 -2.70 0.12
CA GLY A 97 11.35 -1.74 1.12
C GLY A 97 12.85 -1.46 1.02
N LEU A 98 13.68 -2.49 0.85
CA LEU A 98 15.13 -2.35 0.70
C LEU A 98 15.50 -1.73 -0.66
N ASP A 99 14.84 -2.15 -1.74
CA ASP A 99 15.04 -1.60 -3.08
C ASP A 99 14.65 -0.12 -3.14
N THR A 100 13.54 0.24 -2.49
CA THR A 100 13.11 1.63 -2.36
C THR A 100 14.14 2.47 -1.63
N TYR A 101 14.67 1.97 -0.51
CA TYR A 101 15.72 2.63 0.24
C TYR A 101 17.00 2.83 -0.61
N ASN A 102 17.46 1.77 -1.28
CA ASN A 102 18.65 1.83 -2.15
C ASN A 102 18.47 2.80 -3.32
N ARG A 103 17.27 2.88 -3.87
CA ARG A 103 16.92 3.86 -4.91
C ARG A 103 17.04 5.30 -4.39
N PHE A 104 16.57 5.59 -3.17
CA PHE A 104 16.72 6.93 -2.59
C PHE A 104 18.17 7.28 -2.30
N VAL A 105 18.97 6.34 -1.78
CA VAL A 105 20.43 6.53 -1.62
C VAL A 105 21.09 6.88 -2.96
N SER A 106 20.72 6.15 -4.02
CA SER A 106 21.29 6.34 -5.36
C SER A 106 20.87 7.68 -5.97
N GLN A 107 19.63 8.10 -5.75
CA GLN A 107 19.13 9.41 -6.17
C GLN A 107 19.85 10.54 -5.44
N ALA A 108 20.04 10.46 -4.11
CA ALA A 108 20.80 11.45 -3.35
C ALA A 108 22.25 11.57 -3.84
N ALA A 109 22.91 10.43 -4.13
CA ALA A 109 24.27 10.43 -4.69
C ALA A 109 24.34 11.10 -6.07
N ALA A 110 23.35 10.83 -6.94
CA ALA A 110 23.27 11.44 -8.27
C ALA A 110 23.00 12.96 -8.19
N SER A 111 22.10 13.39 -7.30
CA SER A 111 21.80 14.80 -7.04
C SER A 111 23.02 15.56 -6.53
N LEU A 112 23.79 14.96 -5.62
CA LEU A 112 25.05 15.52 -5.13
C LEU A 112 26.06 15.71 -6.27
N GLN A 113 26.25 14.69 -7.12
CA GLN A 113 27.17 14.77 -8.26
C GLN A 113 26.75 15.88 -9.23
N SER A 114 25.46 15.95 -9.56
CA SER A 114 24.92 16.99 -10.44
C SER A 114 25.13 18.39 -9.85
N SER A 115 24.81 18.57 -8.56
CA SER A 115 24.96 19.86 -7.87
C SER A 115 26.41 20.31 -7.81
N ALA A 116 27.34 19.37 -7.54
CA ALA A 116 28.77 19.64 -7.51
C ALA A 116 29.30 20.06 -8.89
N GLU A 117 28.85 19.40 -9.96
CA GLU A 117 29.27 19.76 -11.33
C GLU A 117 28.68 21.10 -11.75
N THR A 118 27.39 21.35 -11.51
CA THR A 118 26.77 22.67 -11.78
C THR A 118 27.49 23.79 -11.05
N TYR A 119 27.85 23.58 -9.78
CA TYR A 119 28.64 24.54 -9.02
C TYR A 119 30.01 24.77 -9.66
N ARG A 120 30.74 23.70 -9.99
CA ARG A 120 32.06 23.76 -10.63
C ARG A 120 32.01 24.54 -11.96
N THR A 121 31.06 24.22 -12.83
CA THR A 121 30.87 24.92 -14.12
C THR A 121 30.53 26.39 -13.92
N SER A 122 29.68 26.72 -12.95
CA SER A 122 29.28 28.11 -12.66
C SER A 122 30.46 28.95 -12.18
N VAL A 123 31.29 28.40 -11.28
CA VAL A 123 32.52 29.06 -10.81
C VAL A 123 33.49 29.25 -11.98
N GLN A 124 33.73 28.20 -12.77
CA GLN A 124 34.65 28.26 -13.90
C GLN A 124 34.21 29.31 -14.94
N SER A 125 32.92 29.35 -15.28
CA SER A 125 32.39 30.34 -16.23
C SER A 125 32.54 31.78 -15.72
N ALA A 126 32.31 32.02 -14.43
CA ALA A 126 32.46 33.35 -13.84
C ALA A 126 33.94 33.79 -13.78
N GLU A 127 34.85 32.86 -13.48
CA GLU A 127 36.29 33.11 -13.47
C GLU A 127 36.85 33.37 -14.89
N ASP A 128 36.36 32.62 -15.89
CA ASP A 128 36.74 32.83 -17.28
C ASP A 128 36.23 34.18 -17.81
N GLU A 129 35.00 34.59 -17.48
CA GLU A 129 34.49 35.93 -17.80
C GLU A 129 35.41 37.01 -17.21
N LEU A 130 35.74 36.91 -15.92
CA LEU A 130 36.64 37.86 -15.25
C LEU A 130 38.02 37.90 -15.92
N ARG A 131 38.59 36.74 -16.27
CA ARG A 131 39.88 36.64 -16.95
C ARG A 131 39.84 37.31 -18.32
N THR A 132 38.79 37.07 -19.11
CA THR A 132 38.58 37.74 -20.40
C THR A 132 38.45 39.25 -20.23
N LEU A 133 37.76 39.70 -19.17
CA LEU A 133 37.62 41.12 -18.88
C LEU A 133 38.98 41.77 -18.54
N GLN A 134 39.83 41.07 -17.77
CA GLN A 134 41.14 41.55 -17.37
C GLN A 134 42.20 41.48 -18.48
N ALA A 135 42.08 40.52 -19.40
CA ALA A 135 43.05 40.29 -20.47
C ALA A 135 42.87 41.20 -21.70
N LEU A 136 41.71 41.87 -21.83
CA LEU A 136 41.42 42.73 -22.99
C LEU A 136 42.23 44.03 -22.90
N PRO A 137 43.15 44.32 -23.85
CA PRO A 137 43.99 45.50 -23.78
C PRO A 137 43.18 46.77 -24.06
N LEU A 138 43.41 47.81 -23.24
CA LEU A 138 42.92 49.16 -23.47
C LEU A 138 44.09 50.06 -23.88
N ASN A 139 44.24 50.27 -25.19
CA ASN A 139 45.30 51.12 -25.71
C ASN A 139 44.90 52.59 -25.62
N PRO A 140 45.74 53.47 -25.03
CA PRO A 140 45.50 54.89 -25.05
C PRO A 140 45.49 55.42 -26.49
N PRO A 141 44.70 56.46 -26.79
CA PRO A 141 44.68 57.03 -28.13
C PRO A 141 46.07 57.60 -28.49
N ASP A 142 46.62 57.13 -29.60
CA ASP A 142 47.88 57.61 -30.16
C ASP A 142 47.63 58.65 -31.25
N PHE A 143 48.05 59.89 -31.00
CA PHE A 143 47.87 61.01 -31.92
C PHE A 143 49.12 61.30 -32.76
N SER A 144 50.22 60.56 -32.57
CA SER A 144 51.51 60.81 -33.25
C SER A 144 51.41 60.71 -34.77
N ASN A 145 50.46 59.92 -35.28
CA ASN A 145 50.23 59.71 -36.71
C ASN A 145 49.13 60.61 -37.32
N VAL A 146 48.57 61.56 -36.55
CA VAL A 146 47.47 62.44 -37.00
C VAL A 146 47.78 63.92 -36.70
N PRO A 147 48.72 64.53 -37.44
CA PRO A 147 49.27 65.85 -37.11
C PRO A 147 48.26 66.99 -37.25
N PHE A 148 47.21 66.83 -38.06
CA PHE A 148 46.19 67.86 -38.31
C PHE A 148 44.95 67.76 -37.40
N LEU A 149 44.95 66.88 -36.39
CA LEU A 149 43.82 66.76 -35.46
C LEU A 149 43.74 68.00 -34.56
N SER A 150 42.55 68.63 -34.48
CA SER A 150 42.33 69.79 -33.61
C SER A 150 42.42 69.41 -32.12
N GLU A 151 42.77 70.38 -31.28
CA GLU A 151 42.88 70.18 -29.84
C GLU A 151 41.55 69.73 -29.20
N ALA A 152 40.43 70.26 -29.70
CA ALA A 152 39.09 69.83 -29.28
C ALA A 152 38.81 68.34 -29.60
N LEU A 153 39.28 67.83 -30.74
CA LEU A 153 39.14 66.40 -31.10
C LEU A 153 40.06 65.50 -30.28
N ARG A 154 41.29 65.96 -29.97
CA ARG A 154 42.21 65.23 -29.08
C ARG A 154 41.63 65.13 -27.66
N ALA A 155 41.15 66.25 -27.11
CA ALA A 155 40.52 66.27 -25.79
C ALA A 155 39.28 65.36 -25.72
N ARG A 156 38.47 65.31 -26.80
CA ARG A 156 37.35 64.39 -26.89
C ARG A 156 37.79 62.92 -26.89
N ALA A 157 38.77 62.55 -27.70
CA ALA A 157 39.29 61.18 -27.76
C ALA A 157 39.92 60.73 -26.43
N THR A 158 40.64 61.62 -25.74
CA THR A 158 41.16 61.35 -24.39
C THR A 158 40.02 61.13 -23.39
N ARG A 159 39.00 62.00 -23.40
CA ARG A 159 37.82 61.87 -22.52
C ARG A 159 37.05 60.57 -22.78
N ASP A 160 36.87 60.20 -24.04
CA ASP A 160 36.19 58.98 -24.44
C ASP A 160 36.98 57.73 -23.97
N TYR A 161 38.32 57.78 -24.04
CA TYR A 161 39.19 56.74 -23.47
C TYR A 161 39.08 56.65 -21.94
N GLU A 162 39.11 57.77 -21.22
CA GLU A 162 38.95 57.80 -19.76
C GLU A 162 37.59 57.22 -19.32
N LEU A 163 36.51 57.56 -20.03
CA LEU A 163 35.18 56.98 -19.80
C LEU A 163 35.17 55.47 -20.04
N LEU A 164 35.89 55.00 -21.06
CA LEU A 164 35.99 53.59 -21.40
C LEU A 164 36.82 52.82 -20.34
N VAL A 165 37.91 53.39 -19.85
CA VAL A 165 38.71 52.84 -18.74
C VAL A 165 37.87 52.77 -17.46
N ALA A 166 37.14 53.84 -17.13
CA ALA A 166 36.28 53.88 -15.94
C ALA A 166 35.15 52.84 -16.04
N ARG A 167 34.46 52.74 -17.19
CA ARG A 167 33.46 51.69 -17.43
C ARG A 167 34.06 50.30 -17.28
N ARG A 168 35.27 50.08 -17.81
CA ARG A 168 35.96 48.78 -17.69
C ARG A 168 36.29 48.41 -16.26
N ALA A 169 36.73 49.38 -15.45
CA ALA A 169 36.98 49.15 -14.03
C ALA A 169 35.71 48.70 -13.30
N GLU A 170 34.56 49.32 -13.58
CA GLU A 170 33.28 48.92 -13.02
C GLU A 170 32.83 47.53 -13.51
N GLU A 171 33.03 47.19 -14.80
CA GLU A 171 32.76 45.85 -15.34
C GLU A 171 33.58 44.77 -14.64
N ILE A 172 34.87 45.01 -14.43
CA ILE A 172 35.78 44.09 -13.73
C ILE A 172 35.34 43.93 -12.27
N LYS A 173 35.02 45.03 -11.58
CA LYS A 173 34.52 45.00 -10.21
C LYS A 173 33.22 44.20 -10.09
N ALA A 174 32.26 44.45 -10.98
CA ALA A 174 31.00 43.70 -11.01
C ALA A 174 31.22 42.21 -11.33
N ALA A 175 32.20 41.85 -12.17
CA ALA A 175 32.56 40.47 -12.43
C ALA A 175 33.24 39.80 -11.20
N GLN A 176 34.09 40.53 -10.47
CA GLN A 176 34.67 40.05 -9.21
C GLN A 176 33.59 39.77 -8.15
N GLU A 177 32.62 40.68 -8.01
CA GLU A 177 31.47 40.51 -7.11
C GLU A 177 30.62 39.30 -7.51
N ARG A 178 30.40 39.06 -8.81
CA ARG A 178 29.72 37.87 -9.33
C ARG A 178 30.47 36.57 -8.98
N VAL A 179 31.78 36.52 -9.18
CA VAL A 179 32.61 35.35 -8.79
C VAL A 179 32.49 35.09 -7.29
N ALA A 180 32.58 36.14 -6.46
CA ALA A 180 32.44 36.01 -5.01
C ALA A 180 31.05 35.51 -4.62
N ALA A 181 29.98 36.02 -5.23
CA ALA A 181 28.61 35.60 -4.99
C ALA A 181 28.38 34.11 -5.37
N VAL A 182 28.88 33.67 -6.53
CA VAL A 182 28.77 32.26 -6.97
C VAL A 182 29.51 31.35 -5.99
N LYS A 183 30.72 31.72 -5.56
CA LYS A 183 31.49 30.95 -4.56
C LYS A 183 30.83 30.92 -3.19
N ALA A 184 30.12 31.98 -2.79
CA ALA A 184 29.44 32.04 -1.50
C ALA A 184 28.11 31.26 -1.49
N GLY A 185 27.30 31.33 -2.56
CA GLY A 185 25.99 30.69 -2.62
C GLY A 185 25.98 29.25 -3.15
N GLY A 186 26.96 28.89 -3.97
CA GLY A 186 27.04 27.56 -4.60
C GLY A 186 27.34 26.34 -3.71
N PRO A 187 28.06 26.43 -2.56
CA PRO A 187 28.32 25.25 -1.74
C PRO A 187 27.09 24.78 -0.94
N GLN A 188 26.06 25.62 -0.76
CA GLN A 188 24.96 25.30 0.13
C GLN A 188 24.13 24.09 -0.36
N GLY A 189 23.80 24.03 -1.66
CA GLY A 189 23.10 22.88 -2.24
C GLY A 189 23.94 21.59 -2.23
N VAL A 190 25.26 21.72 -2.43
CA VAL A 190 26.19 20.58 -2.32
C VAL A 190 26.25 20.06 -0.88
N VAL A 191 26.28 20.96 0.11
CA VAL A 191 26.31 20.60 1.53
C VAL A 191 25.01 19.92 1.96
N GLU A 192 23.84 20.41 1.52
CA GLU A 192 22.54 19.81 1.82
C GLU A 192 22.42 18.38 1.24
N GLU A 193 22.77 18.18 -0.03
CA GLU A 193 22.75 16.85 -0.66
C GLU A 193 23.79 15.90 -0.05
N GLN A 194 24.95 16.43 0.34
CA GLN A 194 25.96 15.65 1.05
C GLN A 194 25.49 15.23 2.44
N GLN A 195 24.75 16.09 3.14
CA GLN A 195 24.15 15.76 4.43
C GLN A 195 23.07 14.70 4.27
N ALA A 196 22.19 14.82 3.27
CA ALA A 196 21.18 13.81 2.98
C ALA A 196 21.80 12.42 2.73
N LEU A 197 22.88 12.36 1.95
CA LEU A 197 23.60 11.11 1.71
C LEU A 197 24.23 10.53 2.99
N LYS A 198 24.76 11.37 3.87
CA LYS A 198 25.26 10.94 5.19
C LYS A 198 24.14 10.41 6.08
N ASP A 199 23.00 11.09 6.09
CA ASP A 199 21.84 10.70 6.87
C ASP A 199 21.34 9.32 6.42
N PHE A 200 21.19 9.10 5.10
CA PHE A 200 20.92 7.77 4.58
C PHE A 200 21.99 6.77 4.98
N ALA A 201 23.28 7.04 4.73
CA ALA A 201 24.35 6.11 5.07
C ALA A 201 24.32 5.66 6.56
N GLY A 202 23.95 6.57 7.48
CA GLY A 202 23.78 6.27 8.90
C GLY A 202 22.64 5.29 9.23
N TRP A 203 21.70 5.09 8.31
CA TRP A 203 20.56 4.19 8.46
C TRP A 203 20.70 2.86 7.72
N LYS A 204 21.70 2.66 6.86
CA LYS A 204 21.82 1.48 6.00
C LYS A 204 21.57 0.15 6.72
N ASP A 205 22.33 -0.12 7.77
CA ASP A 205 22.22 -1.39 8.50
C ASP A 205 20.98 -1.42 9.40
N ARG A 206 20.59 -0.27 9.96
CA ARG A 206 19.40 -0.13 10.83
C ARG A 206 18.10 -0.34 10.06
N TYR A 207 18.04 0.15 8.82
CA TYR A 207 16.89 0.03 7.95
C TYR A 207 16.70 -1.43 7.52
N ALA A 208 17.77 -2.10 7.08
CA ALA A 208 17.73 -3.53 6.76
C ALA A 208 17.35 -4.38 7.99
N ALA A 209 17.91 -4.08 9.16
CA ALA A 209 17.54 -4.77 10.41
C ALA A 209 16.07 -4.54 10.79
N ALA A 210 15.56 -3.31 10.64
CA ALA A 210 14.17 -2.98 10.90
C ALA A 210 13.21 -3.71 9.95
N LEU A 211 13.55 -3.85 8.67
CA LEU A 211 12.79 -4.65 7.71
C LEU A 211 12.72 -6.11 8.14
N ALA A 212 13.88 -6.72 8.42
CA ALA A 212 13.96 -8.13 8.83
C ALA A 212 13.21 -8.40 10.15
N GLN A 213 13.35 -7.50 11.14
CA GLN A 213 12.65 -7.61 12.41
C GLN A 213 11.12 -7.48 12.23
N THR A 214 10.69 -6.52 11.41
CA THR A 214 9.27 -6.32 11.09
C THR A 214 8.73 -7.56 10.37
N GLY A 215 9.41 -8.04 9.32
CA GLY A 215 9.00 -9.22 8.59
C GLY A 215 8.96 -10.48 9.47
N GLN A 216 9.92 -10.67 10.38
CA GLN A 216 9.87 -11.79 11.33
C GLN A 216 8.66 -11.67 12.27
N SER A 217 8.34 -10.47 12.75
CA SER A 217 7.15 -10.23 13.58
C SER A 217 5.86 -10.54 12.83
N ILE A 218 5.72 -10.07 11.58
CA ILE A 218 4.54 -10.32 10.77
C ILE A 218 4.42 -11.80 10.40
N ARG A 219 5.52 -12.50 10.09
CA ARG A 219 5.50 -13.96 9.87
C ARG A 219 4.91 -14.72 11.06
N LYS A 220 5.28 -14.35 12.29
CA LYS A 220 4.68 -14.95 13.50
C LYS A 220 3.18 -14.68 13.59
N GLN A 221 2.72 -13.49 13.22
CA GLN A 221 1.29 -13.17 13.18
C GLN A 221 0.57 -13.97 12.10
N VAL A 222 1.18 -14.16 10.93
CA VAL A 222 0.67 -15.05 9.87
C VAL A 222 0.56 -16.48 10.39
N ASP A 223 1.61 -17.01 11.02
CA ASP A 223 1.61 -18.36 11.60
C ASP A 223 0.47 -18.53 12.62
N GLN A 224 0.32 -17.59 13.54
CA GLN A 224 -0.76 -17.58 14.54
C GLN A 224 -2.14 -17.47 13.89
N HIS A 225 -2.28 -16.67 12.82
CA HIS A 225 -3.53 -16.50 12.10
C HIS A 225 -4.01 -17.80 11.44
N PHE A 226 -3.09 -18.65 10.97
CA PHE A 226 -3.37 -19.90 10.28
C PHE A 226 -3.17 -21.17 11.14
N GLU A 227 -2.86 -21.04 12.44
CA GLU A 227 -2.64 -22.17 13.35
C GLU A 227 -3.93 -22.97 13.61
N LYS A 228 -5.09 -22.29 13.62
CA LYS A 228 -6.39 -22.92 13.87
C LYS A 228 -7.01 -23.42 12.58
N GLY A 229 -7.47 -24.67 12.59
CA GLY A 229 -8.37 -25.18 11.56
C GLY A 229 -9.62 -24.31 11.45
N ARG A 230 -10.09 -24.07 10.22
CA ARG A 230 -11.27 -23.24 9.95
C ARG A 230 -12.35 -24.07 9.28
N SER A 231 -13.59 -23.66 9.52
CA SER A 231 -14.75 -24.19 8.81
C SER A 231 -15.37 -23.09 7.98
N VAL A 232 -15.73 -23.43 6.75
CA VAL A 232 -16.45 -22.57 5.83
C VAL A 232 -17.93 -22.93 5.93
N GLN A 233 -18.80 -21.95 6.15
CA GLN A 233 -20.25 -22.14 6.07
C GLN A 233 -20.74 -21.63 4.73
N VAL A 234 -21.38 -22.49 3.95
CA VAL A 234 -22.05 -22.15 2.70
C VAL A 234 -23.53 -22.00 3.00
N VAL A 235 -24.02 -20.77 2.90
CA VAL A 235 -25.41 -20.39 3.17
C VAL A 235 -26.10 -20.16 1.84
N VAL A 236 -27.12 -20.97 1.54
CA VAL A 236 -27.91 -20.85 0.32
C VAL A 236 -29.34 -20.49 0.71
N ARG A 237 -29.88 -19.43 0.10
CA ARG A 237 -31.21 -18.92 0.43
C ARG A 237 -32.19 -19.13 -0.70
N PHE A 238 -33.40 -19.55 -0.34
CA PHE A 238 -34.51 -19.78 -1.24
C PHE A 238 -35.71 -18.95 -0.81
N ARG A 239 -36.38 -18.34 -1.78
CA ARG A 239 -37.69 -17.74 -1.55
C ARG A 239 -38.76 -18.80 -1.74
N TYR A 240 -39.54 -19.04 -0.69
CA TYR A 240 -40.72 -19.89 -0.71
C TYR A 240 -41.99 -19.06 -0.84
N ARG A 241 -42.94 -19.55 -1.65
CA ARG A 241 -44.32 -19.06 -1.74
C ARG A 241 -45.24 -20.27 -1.87
N VAL A 242 -46.41 -20.20 -1.25
CA VAL A 242 -47.43 -21.25 -1.35
C VAL A 242 -47.78 -21.47 -2.84
N ASP A 243 -47.88 -22.73 -3.24
CA ASP A 243 -48.21 -23.18 -4.60
C ASP A 243 -47.29 -22.66 -5.72
N LYS A 244 -46.06 -22.23 -5.38
CA LYS A 244 -45.04 -21.85 -6.37
C LYS A 244 -43.73 -22.59 -6.12
N PRO A 245 -42.96 -22.91 -7.16
CA PRO A 245 -41.62 -23.45 -7.00
C PRO A 245 -40.74 -22.51 -6.16
N ALA A 246 -39.89 -23.07 -5.31
CA ALA A 246 -38.86 -22.33 -4.60
C ALA A 246 -37.91 -21.64 -5.60
N VAL A 247 -37.58 -20.38 -5.34
CA VAL A 247 -36.66 -19.60 -6.18
C VAL A 247 -35.34 -19.39 -5.44
N PRO A 248 -34.19 -19.79 -5.99
CA PRO A 248 -32.89 -19.50 -5.38
C PRO A 248 -32.66 -17.99 -5.40
N LEU A 249 -32.21 -17.44 -4.27
CA LEU A 249 -31.91 -16.03 -4.13
C LEU A 249 -30.42 -15.77 -4.30
N ASP A 250 -29.61 -16.36 -3.44
CA ASP A 250 -28.16 -16.20 -3.45
C ASP A 250 -27.45 -17.34 -2.70
N THR A 251 -26.13 -17.37 -2.89
CA THR A 251 -25.22 -18.13 -2.05
C THR A 251 -24.25 -17.16 -1.38
N VAL A 252 -24.04 -17.37 -0.08
CA VAL A 252 -23.12 -16.61 0.74
C VAL A 252 -22.15 -17.58 1.39
N VAL A 253 -20.88 -17.21 1.42
CA VAL A 253 -19.86 -17.98 2.13
C VAL A 253 -19.47 -17.22 3.39
N LEU A 254 -19.52 -17.89 4.54
CA LEU A 254 -19.10 -17.36 5.82
C LEU A 254 -17.85 -18.10 6.30
N VAL A 255 -16.87 -17.33 6.78
CA VAL A 255 -15.68 -17.88 7.47
C VAL A 255 -15.49 -17.06 8.74
N ASP A 256 -15.41 -17.72 9.89
CA ASP A 256 -15.25 -17.07 11.20
C ASP A 256 -16.30 -15.96 11.45
N GLY A 257 -17.54 -16.18 11.00
CA GLY A 257 -18.64 -15.22 11.12
C GLY A 257 -18.59 -14.02 10.16
N LYS A 258 -17.56 -13.93 9.30
CA LYS A 258 -17.45 -12.89 8.27
C LYS A 258 -18.00 -13.38 6.95
N GLN A 259 -18.74 -12.52 6.27
CA GLN A 259 -19.43 -12.80 5.03
C GLN A 259 -18.57 -12.45 3.80
N SER A 260 -18.44 -13.38 2.85
CA SER A 260 -17.93 -13.09 1.51
C SER A 260 -18.92 -12.25 0.73
N VAL A 261 -18.44 -11.50 -0.27
CA VAL A 261 -19.33 -10.87 -1.26
C VAL A 261 -20.15 -11.99 -1.90
N GLY A 262 -21.48 -11.84 -1.89
CA GLY A 262 -22.43 -12.87 -2.32
C GLY A 262 -22.11 -13.35 -3.74
N SER A 263 -22.17 -14.66 -3.95
CA SER A 263 -21.88 -15.30 -5.22
C SER A 263 -23.15 -15.84 -5.88
N ASP A 264 -23.02 -16.08 -7.18
CA ASP A 264 -24.01 -16.74 -8.05
C ASP A 264 -24.60 -18.00 -7.37
N PRO A 265 -25.93 -18.21 -7.40
CA PRO A 265 -26.56 -19.46 -6.96
C PRO A 265 -26.12 -20.73 -7.73
N ALA A 266 -25.10 -20.66 -8.58
CA ALA A 266 -24.45 -21.78 -9.26
C ALA A 266 -24.20 -23.04 -8.40
N TYR A 267 -24.08 -22.92 -7.07
CA TYR A 267 -23.98 -24.06 -6.14
C TYR A 267 -25.21 -24.99 -6.13
N VAL A 268 -26.38 -24.47 -6.51
CA VAL A 268 -27.60 -25.30 -6.57
C VAL A 268 -27.56 -26.25 -7.78
N ASN A 269 -26.78 -25.93 -8.82
CA ASN A 269 -26.68 -26.73 -10.05
C ASN A 269 -25.45 -27.67 -10.07
N LEU A 270 -24.48 -27.51 -9.17
CA LEU A 270 -23.24 -28.33 -9.12
C LEU A 270 -22.83 -28.71 -7.69
N PRO A 271 -23.68 -29.42 -6.93
CA PRO A 271 -23.42 -29.74 -5.52
C PRO A 271 -22.31 -30.77 -5.29
N GLN A 272 -21.85 -31.46 -6.34
CA GLN A 272 -20.85 -32.52 -6.22
C GLN A 272 -19.40 -32.00 -6.09
N ASN A 273 -19.16 -30.71 -6.31
CA ASN A 273 -17.83 -30.11 -6.23
C ASN A 273 -17.84 -28.83 -5.38
N MET A 274 -18.01 -29.01 -4.07
CA MET A 274 -18.05 -27.92 -3.10
C MET A 274 -16.70 -27.20 -2.98
N SER A 275 -15.60 -27.76 -3.49
CA SER A 275 -14.27 -27.11 -3.49
C SER A 275 -14.24 -25.75 -4.20
N ARG A 276 -15.16 -25.48 -5.13
CA ARG A 276 -15.31 -24.16 -5.76
C ARG A 276 -15.67 -23.07 -4.75
N VAL A 277 -16.19 -23.42 -3.56
CA VAL A 277 -16.38 -22.47 -2.45
C VAL A 277 -15.09 -21.70 -2.12
N TYR A 278 -13.94 -22.37 -2.28
CA TYR A 278 -12.66 -21.78 -1.93
C TYR A 278 -12.23 -20.64 -2.88
N SER A 279 -12.80 -20.51 -4.08
CA SER A 279 -12.54 -19.34 -4.93
C SER A 279 -13.20 -18.05 -4.43
N TYR A 280 -14.16 -18.15 -3.51
CA TYR A 280 -14.94 -17.01 -2.99
C TYR A 280 -14.57 -16.62 -1.54
N VAL A 281 -13.73 -17.42 -0.86
CA VAL A 281 -13.31 -17.16 0.54
C VAL A 281 -12.05 -16.34 0.68
N GLY A 282 -11.33 -16.04 -0.42
CA GLY A 282 -10.03 -15.36 -0.34
C GLY A 282 -10.08 -13.99 0.35
N GLY A 283 -11.18 -13.24 0.22
CA GLY A 283 -11.36 -11.97 0.92
C GLY A 283 -11.62 -12.10 2.43
N VAL A 284 -11.93 -13.31 2.92
CA VAL A 284 -12.36 -13.56 4.31
C VAL A 284 -11.32 -14.35 5.10
N VAL A 285 -10.54 -15.21 4.41
CA VAL A 285 -9.50 -16.08 4.99
C VAL A 285 -8.10 -15.46 4.90
N SER A 286 -7.92 -14.43 4.08
CA SER A 286 -6.63 -13.78 3.90
C SER A 286 -6.17 -13.06 5.16
N PHE A 287 -4.84 -13.01 5.32
CA PHE A 287 -4.17 -12.14 6.27
C PHE A 287 -3.66 -10.91 5.52
N PRO A 288 -4.00 -9.67 5.94
CA PRO A 288 -3.59 -8.45 5.25
C PRO A 288 -2.12 -8.12 5.57
N ALA A 289 -1.19 -8.91 5.03
CA ALA A 289 0.22 -8.88 5.41
C ALA A 289 0.87 -7.53 5.12
N SER A 290 0.66 -6.98 3.93
CA SER A 290 1.17 -5.67 3.53
C SER A 290 0.74 -4.55 4.50
N LYS A 291 -0.56 -4.44 4.77
CA LYS A 291 -1.10 -3.44 5.71
C LYS A 291 -0.55 -3.63 7.14
N ALA A 292 -0.42 -4.87 7.60
CA ALA A 292 0.14 -5.16 8.92
C ALA A 292 1.63 -4.79 8.99
N PHE A 293 2.38 -5.05 7.91
CA PHE A 293 3.78 -4.67 7.79
C PHE A 293 3.95 -3.15 7.83
N ASP A 294 3.20 -2.40 7.03
CA ASP A 294 3.24 -0.93 6.99
C ASP A 294 2.93 -0.30 8.35
N ALA A 295 1.94 -0.83 9.05
CA ALA A 295 1.55 -0.36 10.37
C ALA A 295 2.63 -0.64 11.44
N ALA A 296 3.32 -1.78 11.33
CA ALA A 296 4.35 -2.20 12.27
C ALA A 296 5.74 -1.62 11.96
N PHE A 297 6.02 -1.29 10.70
CA PHE A 297 7.33 -0.83 10.27
C PHE A 297 7.69 0.50 10.97
N PRO A 298 8.80 0.59 11.72
CA PRO A 298 9.02 1.68 12.65
C PRO A 298 9.68 2.92 12.03
N LEU A 299 10.07 2.87 10.76
CA LEU A 299 10.82 3.95 10.11
C LEU A 299 9.96 4.67 9.06
N GLU A 300 10.24 5.94 8.86
CA GLU A 300 9.67 6.76 7.80
C GLU A 300 10.73 7.66 7.17
N TYR A 301 10.49 8.05 5.91
CA TYR A 301 11.36 8.97 5.20
C TYR A 301 11.15 10.41 5.70
N THR A 302 12.24 11.17 5.80
CA THR A 302 12.18 12.62 5.99
C THR A 302 12.25 13.31 4.65
N TYR A 303 11.64 14.49 4.57
CA TYR A 303 11.63 15.34 3.38
C TYR A 303 12.11 16.73 3.78
N SER A 304 12.94 17.36 2.96
CA SER A 304 13.29 18.76 3.16
C SER A 304 12.15 19.67 2.69
N ALA A 305 12.11 20.91 3.19
CA ALA A 305 11.11 21.90 2.78
C ALA A 305 11.24 22.31 1.30
N SER A 306 12.41 22.07 0.70
CA SER A 306 12.77 22.47 -0.66
C SER A 306 12.70 21.34 -1.69
N ALA A 307 12.68 20.07 -1.26
CA ALA A 307 12.76 18.93 -2.16
C ALA A 307 11.57 17.97 -1.97
N GLY A 308 10.85 17.71 -3.06
CA GLY A 308 9.87 16.60 -3.12
C GLY A 308 10.51 15.20 -3.02
N THR A 309 11.82 15.12 -2.76
CA THR A 309 12.60 13.89 -2.60
C THR A 309 12.99 13.67 -1.14
N PRO A 310 12.95 12.41 -0.66
CA PRO A 310 13.44 12.07 0.66
C PRO A 310 14.88 12.51 0.90
N ASN A 311 15.16 13.12 2.06
CA ASN A 311 16.49 13.58 2.46
C ASN A 311 17.07 12.80 3.65
N GLY A 312 16.41 11.73 4.09
CA GLY A 312 16.85 10.92 5.20
C GLY A 312 15.79 9.95 5.69
N VAL A 313 16.05 9.33 6.84
CA VAL A 313 15.16 8.39 7.52
C VAL A 313 15.09 8.76 8.99
N LYS A 314 13.93 8.56 9.61
CA LYS A 314 13.74 8.69 11.06
C LYS A 314 12.79 7.62 11.59
N VAL A 315 12.69 7.53 12.90
CA VAL A 315 11.69 6.70 13.58
C VAL A 315 10.32 7.38 13.50
N LYS A 316 9.27 6.63 13.13
CA LYS A 316 7.88 7.10 13.10
C LYS A 316 7.49 7.69 14.46
N GLY A 317 6.86 8.87 14.43
CA GLY A 317 6.39 9.56 15.63
C GLY A 317 7.48 10.21 16.49
N ALA A 318 8.76 10.12 16.11
CA ALA A 318 9.79 10.96 16.71
C ALA A 318 9.57 12.42 16.28
N ALA A 319 9.36 13.31 17.26
CA ALA A 319 9.41 14.74 17.02
C ALA A 319 10.82 15.10 16.53
N GLY A 320 10.92 15.71 15.36
CA GLY A 320 12.19 15.96 14.70
C GLY A 320 13.10 16.82 15.57
N THR A 321 14.24 16.26 15.99
CA THR A 321 15.41 17.09 16.27
C THR A 321 15.98 17.49 14.92
N ALA A 322 15.47 18.59 14.38
CA ALA A 322 16.23 19.39 13.42
C ALA A 322 17.57 19.72 14.08
N SER A 323 18.67 19.29 13.46
CA SER A 323 20.02 19.74 13.77
C SER A 323 20.57 20.39 12.52
#